data_AF-A0A392PGT5-F1
#
_entry.id   AF-A0A392PGT5-F1
#
_cell.length_a   1.000
_cell.length_b   1.000
_cell.length_c   1.000
_cell.angle_alpha   90.00
_cell.angle_beta   90.00
_cell.angle_gamma   90.00
#
_symmetry.space_group_name_H-M   'P 1'
#
loop_
_entity.id
_entity.type
_entity.pdbx_description
1 polymer ?
#
loop_
_entity_poly.entity_id
_entity_poly.type
_entity_poly.pdbx_seq_one_letter_code
_entity_poly.pdbx_strand_id
1 'polypeptide(L)'
;GDFLRRKINSNSEEIDATSFVKDIHGAPPESLVVKLAEVIGNFKTLREMAFFWCWFVAELRKLWSKEKHLPGIPLDDIPDLKSCLLYQHFQVINCCVSRKQRHVIATESLDSMMMKANSNTLESTKCGDDTSASRLLYARLSTGELVLRLGAHSPSGNMTLLETGEPAYSPITQV
;
A
#
# COMPACT_ATOMS: atom_id res chain seq x y z
N GLY A 1 -10.78 -22.67 -37.63
CA GLY A 1 -9.67 -21.86 -38.16
C GLY A 1 -8.56 -21.92 -37.14
N ASP A 2 -7.57 -22.76 -37.42
CA ASP A 2 -6.56 -23.19 -36.46
C ASP A 2 -5.59 -22.06 -36.10
N PHE A 3 -5.68 -21.54 -34.87
CA PHE A 3 -4.72 -20.55 -34.34
C PHE A 3 -4.06 -20.97 -33.01
N LEU A 4 -4.28 -22.21 -32.53
CA LEU A 4 -3.70 -22.69 -31.27
C LEU A 4 -2.85 -23.97 -31.42
N ARG A 5 -1.95 -23.99 -32.40
CA ARG A 5 -0.87 -25.00 -32.41
C ARG A 5 0.48 -24.31 -32.35
N ARG A 6 0.90 -23.91 -31.15
CA ARG A 6 2.32 -23.63 -30.85
C ARG A 6 3.09 -24.92 -31.07
N LYS A 7 3.75 -25.01 -32.23
CA LYS A 7 4.66 -26.09 -32.58
C LYS A 7 5.96 -25.86 -31.79
N ILE A 8 6.06 -26.47 -30.62
CA ILE A 8 7.33 -26.58 -29.91
C ILE A 8 8.15 -27.60 -30.70
N ASN A 9 8.94 -27.12 -31.66
CA ASN A 9 10.01 -27.93 -32.22
C ASN A 9 11.07 -28.07 -31.14
N SER A 10 11.14 -29.25 -30.54
CA SER A 10 12.26 -29.71 -29.74
C SER A 10 13.48 -29.88 -30.64
N ASN A 11 14.22 -28.78 -30.83
CA ASN A 11 15.57 -28.79 -31.35
C ASN A 11 16.52 -28.36 -30.23
N SER A 12 17.56 -29.16 -30.06
CA SER A 12 18.61 -29.10 -29.04
C SER A 12 19.39 -27.77 -29.04
N GLU A 13 18.84 -26.74 -28.38
CA GLU A 13 19.55 -25.54 -27.89
C GLU A 13 19.03 -25.13 -26.49
N GLU A 14 18.70 -26.12 -25.65
CA GLU A 14 17.99 -25.93 -24.37
C GLU A 14 18.81 -25.25 -23.24
N ILE A 15 20.10 -24.99 -23.45
CA ILE A 15 21.01 -24.58 -22.36
C ILE A 15 21.18 -23.06 -22.26
N ASP A 16 20.86 -22.27 -23.31
CA ASP A 16 21.13 -20.82 -23.31
C ASP A 16 19.88 -19.93 -23.41
N ALA A 17 18.75 -20.44 -23.88
CA ALA A 17 17.48 -19.70 -23.86
C ALA A 17 16.87 -19.62 -22.44
N THR A 18 17.18 -20.58 -21.57
CA THR A 18 16.64 -20.66 -20.21
C THR A 18 17.35 -19.72 -19.23
N SER A 19 18.57 -19.27 -19.52
CA SER A 19 19.29 -18.26 -18.74
C SER A 19 18.69 -16.87 -18.99
N PHE A 20 18.51 -16.49 -20.27
CA PHE A 20 17.91 -15.21 -20.66
C PHE A 20 16.48 -15.00 -20.13
N VAL A 21 15.66 -16.05 -20.11
CA VAL A 21 14.28 -15.95 -19.60
C VAL A 21 14.23 -15.73 -18.09
N LYS A 22 15.25 -16.15 -17.33
CA LYS A 22 15.34 -15.89 -15.88
C LYS A 22 15.67 -14.45 -15.55
N ASP A 23 16.34 -13.74 -16.47
CA ASP A 23 16.70 -12.33 -16.30
C ASP A 23 15.57 -11.39 -16.74
N ILE A 24 14.54 -11.92 -17.41
CA ILE A 24 13.36 -11.14 -17.77
C ILE A 24 12.41 -11.13 -16.56
N HIS A 25 12.39 -9.99 -15.87
CA HIS A 25 11.42 -9.68 -14.83
C HIS A 25 10.01 -9.53 -15.42
N GLY A 26 9.31 -10.65 -15.62
CA GLY A 26 7.91 -10.71 -16.06
C GLY A 26 6.93 -10.52 -14.90
N ALA A 27 5.64 -10.37 -15.20
CA ALA A 27 4.60 -10.44 -14.18
C ALA A 27 4.16 -11.91 -13.98
N PRO A 28 3.68 -12.29 -12.78
CA PRO A 28 3.15 -13.63 -12.54
C PRO A 28 2.01 -14.00 -13.50
N PRO A 29 1.85 -15.29 -13.83
CA PRO A 29 0.69 -15.78 -14.59
C PRO A 29 -0.63 -15.33 -13.95
N GLU A 30 -1.66 -15.12 -14.76
CA GLU A 30 -2.99 -14.68 -14.33
C GLU A 30 -3.07 -13.29 -13.64
N SER A 31 -1.95 -12.59 -13.52
CA SER A 31 -1.94 -11.23 -12.98
C SER A 31 -2.64 -10.22 -13.90
N LEU A 32 -3.04 -9.09 -13.32
CA LEU A 32 -3.63 -7.97 -14.07
C LEU A 32 -2.73 -7.51 -15.23
N VAL A 33 -1.41 -7.52 -15.02
CA VAL A 33 -0.43 -7.09 -16.03
C VAL A 33 -0.41 -8.05 -17.21
N VAL A 34 -0.52 -9.36 -16.98
CA VAL A 34 -0.59 -10.36 -18.07
C VAL A 34 -1.87 -10.17 -18.89
N LYS A 35 -3.03 -9.99 -18.24
CA LYS A 35 -4.31 -9.75 -18.92
C LYS A 35 -4.29 -8.44 -19.70
N LEU A 36 -3.69 -7.40 -19.13
CA LEU A 36 -3.48 -6.12 -19.81
C LEU A 36 -2.63 -6.30 -21.08
N ALA A 37 -1.53 -7.03 -20.99
CA ALA A 37 -0.64 -7.29 -22.11
C ALA A 37 -1.34 -8.08 -23.22
N GLU A 38 -2.17 -9.07 -22.87
CA GLU A 38 -2.97 -9.83 -23.82
C GLU A 38 -3.94 -8.93 -24.60
N VAL A 39 -4.68 -8.06 -23.91
CA VAL A 39 -5.61 -7.13 -24.57
C VAL A 39 -4.86 -6.15 -25.47
N ILE A 40 -3.76 -5.55 -24.96
CA ILE A 40 -2.96 -4.59 -25.75
C ILE A 40 -2.35 -5.27 -26.99
N GLY A 41 -1.84 -6.49 -26.85
CA GLY A 41 -1.24 -7.27 -27.94
C GLY A 41 -2.24 -7.66 -29.04
N ASN A 42 -3.55 -7.65 -28.74
CA ASN A 42 -4.60 -7.93 -29.71
C ASN A 42 -5.03 -6.71 -30.55
N PHE A 43 -4.59 -5.49 -30.20
CA PHE A 43 -4.87 -4.32 -31.02
C PHE A 43 -3.97 -4.25 -32.25
N LYS A 44 -4.53 -3.77 -33.37
CA LYS A 44 -3.81 -3.70 -34.65
C LYS A 44 -3.07 -2.39 -34.83
N THR A 45 -3.46 -1.36 -34.08
CA THR A 45 -2.91 -0.01 -34.23
C THR A 45 -2.43 0.56 -32.91
N LEU A 46 -1.38 1.37 -32.97
CA LEU A 46 -0.88 2.14 -31.82
C LEU A 46 -1.94 3.08 -31.24
N ARG A 47 -2.86 3.57 -32.08
CA ARG A 47 -3.96 4.44 -31.65
C ARG A 47 -4.92 3.70 -30.72
N GLU A 48 -5.29 2.47 -31.05
CA GLU A 48 -6.14 1.63 -30.19
C GLU A 48 -5.44 1.31 -28.87
N MET A 49 -4.15 0.93 -28.93
CA MET A 49 -3.33 0.66 -27.74
C MET A 49 -3.27 1.88 -26.81
N ALA A 50 -3.01 3.07 -27.36
CA ALA A 50 -2.95 4.30 -26.59
C ALA A 50 -4.31 4.67 -25.97
N PHE A 51 -5.40 4.55 -26.73
CA PHE A 51 -6.74 4.82 -26.22
C PHE A 51 -7.10 3.87 -25.07
N PHE A 52 -6.83 2.58 -25.24
CA PHE A 52 -7.07 1.59 -24.19
C PHE A 52 -6.21 1.83 -22.96
N TRP A 53 -4.92 2.17 -23.13
CA TRP A 53 -4.06 2.53 -22.00
C TRP A 53 -4.59 3.74 -21.22
N CYS A 54 -5.03 4.79 -21.91
CA CYS A 54 -5.66 5.95 -21.28
C CYS A 54 -6.90 5.56 -20.47
N TRP A 55 -7.76 4.70 -21.05
CA TRP A 55 -8.95 4.17 -20.36
C TRP A 55 -8.57 3.35 -19.12
N PHE A 56 -7.59 2.46 -19.26
CA PHE A 56 -7.12 1.60 -18.17
C PHE A 56 -6.57 2.43 -17.00
N VAL A 57 -5.72 3.43 -17.29
CA VAL A 57 -5.19 4.34 -16.26
C VAL A 57 -6.32 5.14 -15.59
N ALA A 58 -7.37 5.54 -16.32
CA ALA A 58 -8.53 6.19 -15.73
C ALA A 58 -9.29 5.26 -14.77
N GLU A 59 -9.45 3.98 -15.11
CA GLU A 59 -10.09 2.99 -14.24
C GLU A 59 -9.23 2.70 -13.00
N LEU A 60 -7.90 2.63 -13.12
CA LEU A 60 -6.99 2.50 -11.96
C LEU A 60 -7.17 3.67 -10.98
N ARG A 61 -7.21 4.92 -11.48
CA ARG A 61 -7.47 6.10 -10.63
C ARG A 61 -8.83 6.03 -9.96
N LYS A 62 -9.85 5.55 -10.66
CA LYS A 62 -11.19 5.36 -10.10
C LYS A 62 -11.22 4.30 -9.01
N LEU A 63 -10.48 3.19 -9.16
CA LEU A 63 -10.35 2.17 -8.11
C LEU A 63 -9.63 2.75 -6.89
N TRP A 64 -8.54 3.49 -7.09
CA TRP A 64 -7.83 4.19 -6.02
C TRP A 64 -8.73 5.16 -5.24
N SER A 65 -9.48 6.02 -5.95
CA SER A 65 -10.40 6.96 -5.30
C SER A 65 -11.53 6.29 -4.53
N LYS A 66 -11.89 5.05 -4.90
CA LYS A 66 -12.89 4.23 -4.20
C LYS A 66 -12.26 3.33 -3.13
N GLU A 67 -10.95 3.44 -2.92
CA GLU A 67 -10.17 2.60 -2.01
C GLU A 67 -10.39 1.10 -2.28
N LYS A 68 -10.50 0.74 -3.56
CA LYS A 68 -10.64 -0.64 -4.00
C LYS A 68 -9.31 -1.18 -4.50
N HIS A 69 -9.01 -2.41 -4.10
CA HIS A 69 -7.85 -3.13 -4.59
C HIS A 69 -7.96 -3.43 -6.08
N LEU A 70 -6.81 -3.45 -6.74
CA LEU A 70 -6.63 -3.92 -8.09
C LEU A 70 -6.80 -5.45 -8.12
N PRO A 71 -7.63 -5.99 -9.04
CA PRO A 71 -7.88 -7.42 -9.12
C PRO A 71 -6.65 -8.16 -9.64
N GLY A 72 -6.40 -9.39 -9.15
CA GLY A 72 -5.26 -10.20 -9.59
C GLY A 72 -3.89 -9.67 -9.14
N ILE A 73 -3.89 -8.79 -8.13
CA ILE A 73 -2.71 -8.26 -7.46
C ILE A 73 -2.84 -8.57 -5.95
N PRO A 74 -1.78 -9.03 -5.27
CA PRO A 74 -1.81 -9.27 -3.83
C PRO A 74 -2.27 -8.03 -3.04
N LEU A 75 -2.91 -8.24 -1.89
CA LEU A 75 -3.58 -7.15 -1.16
C LEU A 75 -2.62 -6.32 -0.32
N ASP A 76 -1.69 -6.95 0.39
CA ASP A 76 -0.85 -6.27 1.39
C ASP A 76 0.54 -6.91 1.51
N ASP A 77 0.99 -7.53 0.43
CA ASP A 77 2.29 -8.21 0.38
C ASP A 77 3.40 -7.22 0.02
N ILE A 78 4.63 -7.52 0.45
CA ILE A 78 5.84 -6.79 0.05
C ILE A 78 6.00 -6.94 -1.47
N PRO A 79 6.23 -5.84 -2.23
CA PRO A 79 6.42 -5.92 -3.68
C PRO A 79 7.50 -6.92 -4.06
N ASP A 80 7.20 -7.77 -5.05
CA ASP A 80 8.15 -8.78 -5.53
C ASP A 80 9.13 -8.13 -6.51
N LEU A 81 10.35 -7.89 -6.05
CA LEU A 81 11.41 -7.28 -6.85
C LEU A 81 11.85 -8.15 -8.04
N LYS A 82 11.45 -9.43 -8.08
CA LYS A 82 11.70 -10.31 -9.22
C LYS A 82 10.69 -10.11 -10.35
N SER A 83 9.58 -9.44 -10.09
CA SER A 83 8.53 -9.16 -11.06
C SER A 83 8.77 -7.87 -11.84
N CYS A 84 8.05 -7.65 -12.94
CA CYS A 84 8.18 -6.42 -13.73
C CYS A 84 7.82 -5.15 -12.92
N LEU A 85 8.42 -4.00 -13.25
CA LEU A 85 8.19 -2.73 -12.55
C LEU A 85 6.71 -2.31 -12.52
N LEU A 86 5.95 -2.60 -13.58
CA LEU A 86 4.53 -2.29 -13.63
C LEU A 86 3.74 -3.12 -12.62
N TYR A 87 4.08 -4.40 -12.46
CA TYR A 87 3.47 -5.27 -11.45
C TYR A 87 3.83 -4.81 -10.03
N GLN A 88 5.10 -4.45 -9.80
CA GLN A 88 5.55 -3.88 -8.53
C GLN A 88 4.76 -2.62 -8.16
N HIS A 89 4.52 -1.72 -9.13
CA HIS A 89 3.69 -0.53 -8.90
C HIS A 89 2.26 -0.89 -8.50
N PHE A 90 1.66 -1.89 -9.12
CA PHE A 90 0.32 -2.34 -8.73
C PHE A 90 0.29 -2.95 -7.34
N GLN A 91 1.31 -3.71 -6.95
CA GLN A 91 1.45 -4.22 -5.58
C GLN A 91 1.52 -3.07 -4.57
N VAL A 92 2.30 -2.03 -4.86
CA VAL A 92 2.37 -0.83 -4.02
C VAL A 92 1.00 -0.16 -3.88
N ILE A 93 0.24 -0.03 -4.97
CA ILE A 93 -1.12 0.54 -4.94
C ILE A 93 -2.00 -0.25 -3.96
N ASN A 94 -2.06 -1.57 -4.07
CA ASN A 94 -2.87 -2.41 -3.19
C ASN A 94 -2.43 -2.32 -1.73
N CYS A 95 -1.12 -2.41 -1.48
CA CYS A 95 -0.58 -2.28 -0.13
C CYS A 95 -0.92 -0.91 0.48
N CYS A 96 -0.84 0.18 -0.29
CA CYS A 96 -1.24 1.50 0.16
C CYS A 96 -2.75 1.60 0.47
N VAL A 97 -3.61 0.96 -0.34
CA VAL A 97 -5.05 0.87 -0.05
C VAL A 97 -5.30 0.11 1.26
N SER A 98 -4.68 -1.06 1.43
CA SER A 98 -4.78 -1.87 2.67
C SER A 98 -4.31 -1.09 3.89
N ARG A 99 -3.19 -0.37 3.78
CA ARG A 99 -2.67 0.51 4.85
C ARG A 99 -3.63 1.63 5.20
N LYS A 100 -4.20 2.30 4.19
CA LYS A 100 -5.19 3.37 4.40
C LYS A 100 -6.43 2.86 5.12
N GLN A 101 -6.99 1.73 4.68
CA GLN A 101 -8.16 1.11 5.32
C GLN A 101 -7.88 0.72 6.77
N ARG A 102 -6.75 0.05 7.04
CA ARG A 102 -6.35 -0.30 8.41
C ARG A 102 -6.18 0.93 9.30
N HIS A 103 -5.64 2.02 8.76
CA HIS A 103 -5.50 3.27 9.50
C HIS A 103 -6.86 3.86 9.88
N VAL A 104 -7.83 3.88 8.96
CA VAL A 104 -9.21 4.34 9.24
C VAL A 104 -9.82 3.51 10.37
N ILE A 105 -9.78 2.17 10.25
CA ILE A 105 -10.33 1.25 11.26
C ILE A 105 -9.66 1.45 12.63
N ALA A 106 -8.32 1.58 12.67
CA ALA A 106 -7.59 1.78 13.91
C ALA A 106 -7.96 3.12 14.58
N THR A 107 -8.15 4.17 13.79
CA THR A 107 -8.56 5.50 14.28
C THR A 107 -9.98 5.44 14.85
N GLU A 108 -10.93 4.88 14.11
CA GLU A 108 -12.32 4.71 14.56
C GLU A 108 -12.42 3.83 15.82
N SER A 109 -11.62 2.77 15.88
CA SER A 109 -11.57 1.89 17.05
C SER A 109 -11.05 2.63 18.27
N LEU A 110 -10.00 3.46 18.11
CA LEU A 110 -9.44 4.24 19.20
C LEU A 110 -10.42 5.31 19.69
N ASP A 111 -11.07 6.04 18.77
CA ASP A 111 -12.09 7.05 19.09
C ASP A 111 -13.25 6.45 19.90
N SER A 112 -13.69 5.24 19.52
CA SER A 112 -14.72 4.49 20.26
C SER A 112 -14.26 4.11 21.67
N MET A 113 -13.00 3.68 21.83
CA MET A 113 -12.43 3.39 23.15
C MET A 113 -12.35 4.64 24.03
N MET A 114 -11.97 5.79 23.48
CA MET A 114 -11.92 7.07 24.21
C MET A 114 -13.30 7.52 24.69
N MET A 115 -14.32 7.44 23.84
CA MET A 115 -15.69 7.79 24.21
C MET A 115 -16.19 6.92 25.38
N LYS A 116 -15.85 5.63 25.38
CA LYS A 116 -16.18 4.70 26.47
C LYS A 116 -15.41 5.01 27.76
N ALA A 117 -14.12 5.33 27.65
CA ALA A 117 -13.30 5.71 28.81
C ALA A 117 -13.80 7.01 29.47
N ASN A 118 -14.16 8.02 28.68
CA ASN A 118 -14.73 9.27 29.19
C ASN A 118 -16.08 9.06 29.89
N SER A 119 -16.90 8.13 29.39
CA SER A 119 -18.17 7.76 30.02
C SER A 119 -17.96 7.06 31.37
N ASN A 120 -16.91 6.24 31.48
CA ASN A 120 -16.55 5.54 32.72
C ASN A 120 -15.81 6.43 33.74
N THR A 121 -15.23 7.55 33.30
CA THR A 121 -14.46 8.47 34.18
C THR A 121 -15.36 9.34 35.05
N LEU A 122 -16.66 9.46 34.73
CA LEU A 122 -17.64 10.07 35.62
C LEU A 122 -17.86 9.30 36.94
N GLU A 123 -17.36 8.06 37.07
CA GLU A 123 -17.51 7.23 38.28
C GLU A 123 -16.23 6.95 39.08
N SER A 124 -15.03 7.32 38.63
CA SER A 124 -13.81 7.06 39.42
C SER A 124 -12.79 8.18 39.35
N THR A 125 -12.90 9.10 40.31
CA THR A 125 -11.82 10.02 40.66
C THR A 125 -10.87 9.32 41.64
N LYS A 126 -9.66 8.96 41.20
CA LYS A 126 -8.39 9.14 41.95
C LYS A 126 -7.14 8.64 41.20
N CYS A 127 -6.34 9.63 40.79
CA CYS A 127 -4.88 9.76 40.92
C CYS A 127 -3.94 8.63 40.42
N GLY A 128 -3.15 8.95 39.39
CA GLY A 128 -1.71 9.09 39.62
C GLY A 128 -0.73 8.22 38.84
N ASP A 129 -0.88 8.01 37.53
CA ASP A 129 0.27 7.68 36.63
C ASP A 129 0.01 7.91 35.11
N ASP A 130 -1.17 8.40 34.72
CA ASP A 130 -1.63 8.45 33.32
C ASP A 130 -0.90 9.46 32.40
N THR A 131 0.06 10.23 32.92
CA THR A 131 0.72 11.29 32.14
C THR A 131 1.73 10.71 31.12
N SER A 132 2.28 9.53 31.38
CA SER A 132 3.26 8.87 30.49
C SER A 132 2.60 8.27 29.25
N ALA A 133 1.52 7.50 29.44
CA ALA A 133 0.78 6.86 28.34
C ALA A 133 0.10 7.89 27.42
N SER A 134 -0.41 8.99 27.99
CA SER A 134 -1.00 10.09 27.20
C SER A 134 0.02 10.76 26.28
N ARG A 135 1.27 10.98 26.72
CA ARG A 135 2.32 11.60 25.89
C ARG A 135 2.85 10.69 24.77
N LEU A 136 2.77 9.37 24.94
CA LEU A 136 3.14 8.42 23.89
C LEU A 136 2.11 8.42 22.74
N LEU A 137 0.83 8.59 23.06
CA LEU A 137 -0.26 8.53 22.09
C LEU A 137 -0.63 9.90 21.51
N TYR A 138 -0.48 10.99 22.27
CA TYR A 138 -0.90 12.32 21.86
C TYR A 138 0.27 13.31 21.82
N ALA A 139 0.20 14.26 20.89
CA ALA A 139 1.06 15.43 20.82
C ALA A 139 0.24 16.66 21.21
N ARG A 140 0.84 17.54 22.00
CA ARG A 140 0.28 18.86 22.28
C ARG A 140 0.64 19.83 21.15
N LEU A 141 -0.37 20.49 20.58
CA LEU A 141 -0.21 21.60 19.65
C LEU A 141 0.14 22.90 20.39
N SER A 142 0.62 23.92 19.67
CA SER A 142 0.89 25.24 20.28
C SER A 142 -0.37 25.92 20.81
N THR A 143 -1.54 25.52 20.33
CA THR A 143 -2.86 25.90 20.85
C THR A 143 -3.20 25.28 22.20
N GLY A 144 -2.43 24.27 22.65
CA GLY A 144 -2.70 23.49 23.86
C GLY A 144 -3.63 22.28 23.63
N GLU A 145 -4.17 22.12 22.43
CA GLU A 145 -4.98 20.97 22.02
C GLU A 145 -4.11 19.70 21.94
N LEU A 146 -4.69 18.57 22.34
CA LEU A 146 -4.05 17.25 22.21
C LEU A 146 -4.53 16.58 20.93
N VAL A 147 -3.60 16.23 20.04
CA VAL A 147 -3.87 15.50 18.81
C VAL A 147 -3.16 14.15 18.82
N LEU A 148 -3.77 13.15 18.19
CA LEU A 148 -3.22 11.80 18.12
C LEU A 148 -1.93 11.77 17.29
N ARG A 149 -0.89 11.09 17.79
CA ARG A 149 0.40 10.88 17.11
C ARG A 149 0.29 9.78 16.05
N LEU A 150 -0.27 10.13 14.90
CA LEU A 150 -0.40 9.23 13.77
C LEU A 150 0.92 9.07 13.01
N GLY A 151 1.24 7.84 12.62
CA GLY A 151 2.45 7.55 11.82
C GLY A 151 3.77 7.68 12.59
N ALA A 152 3.73 7.83 13.91
CA ALA A 152 4.90 7.86 14.78
C ALA A 152 5.31 6.44 15.17
N HIS A 153 6.57 6.06 14.90
CA HIS A 153 7.10 4.74 15.25
C HIS A 153 7.71 4.71 16.65
N SER A 154 8.70 5.56 16.89
CA SER A 154 9.44 5.62 18.14
C SER A 154 10.00 7.03 18.39
N PRO A 155 10.26 7.41 19.66
CA PRO A 155 10.89 8.69 19.97
C PRO A 155 12.23 8.84 19.27
N SER A 156 12.49 10.00 18.68
CA SER A 156 13.74 10.34 18.02
C SER A 156 14.78 10.82 19.04
N GLY A 157 15.20 9.90 19.91
CA GLY A 157 16.15 10.18 20.98
C GLY A 157 15.67 11.28 21.94
N ASN A 158 16.51 12.29 22.17
CA ASN A 158 16.24 13.44 23.04
C ASN A 158 15.74 14.68 22.29
N MET A 159 15.29 14.53 21.03
CA MET A 159 14.87 15.66 20.22
C MET A 159 13.44 16.07 20.53
N THR A 160 13.19 17.37 20.59
CA THR A 160 11.86 17.96 20.85
C THR A 160 11.48 18.95 19.76
N LEU A 161 10.18 19.12 19.55
CA LEU A 161 9.61 20.13 18.67
C LEU A 161 9.82 21.51 19.29
N LEU A 162 10.37 22.44 18.52
CA LEU A 162 10.76 23.76 19.02
C LEU A 162 9.57 24.58 19.53
N GLU A 163 8.43 24.47 18.88
CA GLU A 163 7.25 25.30 19.19
C GLU A 163 6.49 24.79 20.42
N THR A 164 6.40 23.48 20.59
CA THR A 164 5.55 22.85 21.62
C THR A 164 6.34 22.22 22.76
N GLY A 165 7.65 22.03 22.60
CA GLY A 165 8.51 21.30 23.54
C GLY A 165 8.23 19.79 23.59
N GLU A 166 7.32 19.30 22.74
CA GLU A 166 6.92 17.90 22.68
C GLU A 166 8.02 17.02 22.07
N PRO A 167 8.18 15.75 22.49
CA PRO A 167 9.16 14.84 21.90
C PRO A 167 8.91 14.61 20.40
N ALA A 168 9.98 14.64 19.62
CA ALA A 168 9.97 14.30 18.20
C ALA A 168 9.98 12.77 18.02
N TYR A 169 9.31 12.26 17.00
CA TYR A 169 9.21 10.82 16.72
C TYR A 169 9.67 10.53 15.29
N SER A 170 10.32 9.38 15.11
CA SER A 170 10.64 8.86 13.79
C SER A 170 9.34 8.40 13.11
N PRO A 171 9.15 8.72 11.81
CA PRO A 171 7.98 8.25 11.08
C PRO A 171 8.07 6.74 10.87
N ILE A 172 6.91 6.08 10.75
CA ILE A 172 6.85 4.69 10.27
C ILE A 172 7.31 4.67 8.81
N THR A 173 8.51 4.12 8.57
CA THR A 173 9.05 3.95 7.22
C THR A 173 8.55 2.64 6.61
N GLN A 174 8.55 2.57 5.27
CA GLN A 174 8.36 1.30 4.57
C GLN A 174 9.59 0.42 4.81
N VAL A 175 9.36 -0.82 5.23
CA VAL A 175 10.39 -1.88 5.34
C VAL A 175 10.48 -2.61 4.01
#